data_AF-A0A2E9QE50-F1
#
_entry.id   AF-A0A2E9QE50-F1
#
_cell.length_a   1.000
_cell.length_b   1.000
_cell.length_c   1.000
_cell.angle_alpha   90.00
_cell.angle_beta   90.00
_cell.angle_gamma   90.00
#
_symmetry.space_group_name_H-M   'P 1'
#
loop_
_entity.id
_entity.type
_entity.pdbx_description
1 polymer ?
#
loop_
_entity_poly.entity_id
_entity_poly.type
_entity_poly.pdbx_seq_one_letter_code
_entity_poly.pdbx_strand_id
1 'polypeptide(L)'
;MPIKALRIITGLFFVVLGILGILPSIEEGIFSLNNNNILLEQLFGIIELICGVILLAALFTHASRKTLYRAALVVFVFWVIRIVLANFIFSAPTLALASGAFWIWLLQLLAQIQIAISVWVLSKAYD
;
A
#
# COMPACT_ATOMS: atom_id res chain seq x y z
N MET A 1 8.69 -8.71 19.98
CA MET A 1 8.95 -9.55 18.79
C MET A 1 7.90 -9.38 17.67
N PRO A 2 6.57 -9.40 17.91
CA PRO A 2 5.59 -9.40 16.82
C PRO A 2 5.62 -8.13 15.95
N ILE A 3 5.87 -6.96 16.55
CA ILE A 3 5.95 -5.67 15.84
C ILE A 3 7.14 -5.63 14.86
N LYS A 4 8.25 -6.29 15.16
CA LYS A 4 9.41 -6.35 14.26
C LYS A 4 9.10 -7.17 13.01
N ALA A 5 8.40 -8.30 13.18
CA ALA A 5 7.97 -9.13 12.06
C ALA A 5 6.96 -8.39 11.17
N LEU A 6 5.96 -7.74 11.78
CA LEU A 6 5.01 -6.89 11.06
C LEU A 6 5.74 -5.79 10.27
N ARG A 7 6.71 -5.09 10.90
CA ARG A 7 7.53 -4.09 10.21
C ARG A 7 8.27 -4.66 9.00
N ILE A 8 8.91 -5.83 9.15
CA ILE A 8 9.67 -6.46 8.06
C ILE A 8 8.74 -6.79 6.90
N ILE A 9 7.61 -7.45 7.18
CA ILE A 9 6.67 -7.89 6.14
C ILE A 9 6.04 -6.68 5.45
N THR A 10 5.56 -5.69 6.21
CA THR A 10 4.98 -4.46 5.67
C THR A 10 6.00 -3.63 4.91
N GLY A 11 7.23 -3.52 5.42
CA GLY A 11 8.31 -2.80 4.74
C GLY A 11 8.68 -3.46 3.40
N LEU A 12 8.84 -4.79 3.39
CA LEU A 12 9.14 -5.55 2.17
C LEU A 12 7.99 -5.47 1.16
N PHE A 13 6.74 -5.56 1.63
CA PHE A 13 5.56 -5.38 0.80
C PHE A 13 5.59 -4.04 0.06
N PHE A 14 5.79 -2.92 0.75
CA PHE A 14 5.83 -1.60 0.12
C PHE A 14 7.06 -1.38 -0.76
N VAL A 15 8.20 -1.99 -0.45
CA VAL A 15 9.37 -1.93 -1.35
C VAL A 15 9.07 -2.65 -2.66
N VAL A 16 8.55 -3.88 -2.59
CA VAL A 16 8.22 -4.65 -3.81
C VAL A 16 7.16 -3.93 -4.62
N LEU A 17 6.07 -3.52 -3.97
CA LEU A 17 4.98 -2.83 -4.66
C LEU A 17 5.44 -1.48 -5.24
N GLY A 18 6.26 -0.73 -4.51
CA GLY A 18 6.81 0.52 -4.98
C GLY A 18 7.71 0.36 -6.22
N ILE A 19 8.52 -0.71 -6.27
CA ILE A 19 9.31 -1.05 -7.46
C ILE A 19 8.39 -1.36 -8.65
N LEU A 20 7.32 -2.13 -8.43
CA LEU A 20 6.36 -2.49 -9.49
C LEU A 20 5.65 -1.24 -10.03
N GLY A 21 5.19 -0.34 -9.17
CA GLY A 21 4.52 0.89 -9.61
C GLY A 21 5.43 1.91 -10.30
N ILE A 22 6.74 1.88 -10.04
CA ILE A 22 7.72 2.71 -10.76
C ILE A 22 8.01 2.14 -12.15
N LEU A 23 7.93 0.82 -12.33
CA LEU A 23 8.25 0.12 -13.58
C LEU A 23 6.97 -0.13 -14.40
N PRO A 24 6.58 0.79 -15.30
CA PRO A 24 5.31 0.70 -16.03
C PRO A 24 5.23 -0.49 -16.99
N SER A 25 6.35 -1.18 -17.23
CA SER A 25 6.41 -2.41 -18.03
C SER A 25 5.98 -3.66 -17.24
N ILE A 26 5.73 -3.55 -15.94
CA ILE A 26 5.38 -4.68 -15.07
C ILE A 26 4.00 -4.41 -14.46
N GLU A 27 3.03 -5.29 -14.72
CA GLU A 27 1.70 -5.16 -14.12
C GLU A 27 1.76 -5.38 -12.61
N GLU A 28 1.23 -4.42 -11.84
CA GLU A 28 1.04 -4.55 -10.38
C GLU A 28 -0.07 -5.57 -10.00
N GLY A 29 -0.67 -6.23 -11.01
CA GLY A 29 -1.75 -7.19 -10.85
C GLY A 29 -2.97 -6.58 -10.18
N ILE A 30 -3.45 -7.21 -9.10
CA ILE A 30 -4.65 -6.79 -8.36
C ILE A 30 -4.50 -5.43 -7.64
N PHE A 31 -3.30 -4.85 -7.59
CA PHE A 31 -3.04 -3.57 -6.94
C PHE A 31 -2.92 -2.40 -7.93
N SER A 32 -2.89 -2.67 -9.25
CA SER A 32 -2.84 -1.62 -10.26
C SER A 32 -4.03 -0.66 -10.16
N LEU A 33 -3.78 0.62 -10.45
CA LEU A 33 -4.81 1.60 -10.66
C LEU A 33 -5.40 1.35 -12.06
N ASN A 34 -6.57 0.72 -12.10
CA ASN A 34 -7.32 0.26 -13.30
C ASN A 34 -7.76 1.37 -14.29
N ASN A 35 -6.95 2.40 -14.51
CA ASN A 35 -7.26 3.59 -15.31
C ASN A 35 -6.11 3.99 -16.26
N ASN A 36 -5.13 3.10 -16.49
CA ASN A 36 -3.99 3.33 -17.40
C ASN A 36 -3.20 4.63 -17.10
N ASN A 37 -3.32 5.14 -15.87
CA ASN A 37 -2.76 6.43 -15.45
C ASN A 37 -1.36 6.21 -14.87
N ILE A 38 -0.41 5.92 -15.77
CA ILE A 38 0.98 5.56 -15.46
C ILE A 38 1.65 6.56 -14.51
N LEU A 39 1.41 7.86 -14.70
CA LEU A 39 1.98 8.90 -13.84
C LEU A 39 1.52 8.79 -12.39
N LEU A 40 0.26 8.40 -12.16
CA LEU A 40 -0.32 8.28 -10.83
C LEU A 40 0.23 7.03 -10.13
N GLU A 41 0.31 5.91 -10.84
CA GLU A 41 0.95 4.68 -10.35
C GLU A 41 2.41 4.91 -9.96
N GLN A 42 3.18 5.60 -10.80
CA GLN A 42 4.57 5.97 -10.50
C GLN A 42 4.68 6.83 -9.25
N LEU A 43 3.77 7.79 -9.06
CA LEU A 43 3.76 8.64 -7.86
C LEU A 43 3.51 7.82 -6.59
N PHE A 44 2.50 6.94 -6.60
CA PHE A 44 2.25 6.02 -5.48
C PHE A 44 3.46 5.10 -5.25
N GLY A 45 4.03 4.54 -6.32
CA GLY A 45 5.17 3.64 -6.25
C GLY A 45 6.41 4.30 -5.63
N ILE A 46 6.71 5.54 -5.98
CA ILE A 46 7.83 6.30 -5.37
C ILE A 46 7.60 6.48 -3.86
N ILE A 47 6.40 6.88 -3.46
CA ILE A 47 6.09 7.14 -2.04
C ILE A 47 6.13 5.85 -1.23
N GLU A 48 5.56 4.77 -1.76
CA GLU A 48 5.56 3.45 -1.16
C GLU A 48 6.98 2.91 -1.03
N LEU A 49 7.81 3.04 -2.07
CA LEU A 49 9.21 2.62 -2.05
C LEU A 49 10.00 3.37 -0.97
N ILE A 50 9.89 4.70 -0.92
CA ILE A 50 10.59 5.52 0.08
C ILE A 50 10.16 5.11 1.49
N CYS A 51 8.85 4.97 1.74
CA CYS A 51 8.34 4.59 3.06
C CYS A 51 8.77 3.16 3.44
N GLY A 52 8.69 2.21 2.50
CA GLY A 52 9.12 0.84 2.68
C GLY A 52 10.61 0.74 3.02
N VAL A 53 11.46 1.48 2.31
CA VAL A 53 12.90 1.57 2.60
C VAL A 53 13.14 2.15 3.99
N ILE A 54 12.44 3.22 4.39
CA ILE A 54 12.57 3.80 5.74
C ILE A 54 12.21 2.78 6.81
N LEU A 55 11.10 2.04 6.63
CA LEU A 55 10.65 1.00 7.57
C LEU A 55 11.69 -0.13 7.70
N LEU A 56 12.31 -0.56 6.59
CA LEU A 56 13.33 -1.60 6.60
C LEU A 56 14.69 -1.10 7.12
N ALA A 57 15.14 0.08 6.71
CA ALA A 57 16.41 0.66 7.14
C ALA A 57 16.48 0.86 8.66
N ALA A 58 15.34 1.16 9.29
CA ALA A 58 15.19 1.24 10.74
C ALA A 58 15.36 -0.11 11.50
N LEU A 59 15.58 -1.23 10.80
CA LEU A 59 16.04 -2.49 11.41
C LEU A 59 17.54 -2.47 11.69
N PHE A 60 18.31 -1.80 10.83
CA PHE A 60 19.76 -1.78 10.86
C PHE A 60 20.31 -0.45 11.42
N THR A 61 19.48 0.59 11.47
CA THR A 61 19.84 1.93 11.94
C THR A 61 19.08 2.33 13.21
N HIS A 62 19.65 3.25 13.99
CA HIS A 62 19.00 3.87 15.16
C HIS A 62 17.97 4.93 14.73
N ALA A 63 16.99 4.54 13.93
CA ALA A 63 15.91 5.42 13.53
C ALA A 63 15.03 5.80 14.73
N SER A 64 14.70 7.09 14.86
CA SER A 64 13.83 7.56 15.93
C SER A 64 12.40 7.02 15.76
N ARG A 65 11.71 6.75 16.88
CA ARG A 65 10.28 6.35 16.85
C ARG A 65 9.41 7.35 16.10
N LYS A 66 9.70 8.65 16.23
CA LYS A 66 9.01 9.73 15.50
C LYS A 66 9.14 9.60 13.99
N THR A 67 10.32 9.21 13.48
CA THR A 67 10.55 8.98 12.05
C THR A 67 9.74 7.78 11.55
N LEU A 68 9.75 6.69 12.31
CA LEU A 68 8.97 5.48 11.99
C LEU A 68 7.47 5.74 11.98
N TYR A 69 6.97 6.45 12.99
CA TYR A 69 5.57 6.86 13.07
C TYR A 69 5.16 7.68 11.84
N ARG A 70 5.94 8.70 11.49
CA ARG A 70 5.66 9.55 10.32
C ARG A 70 5.69 8.76 9.02
N ALA A 71 6.67 7.89 8.80
CA ALA A 71 6.74 7.06 7.61
C ALA A 71 5.54 6.12 7.49
N ALA A 72 5.15 5.46 8.60
CA ALA A 72 3.98 4.61 8.63
C ALA A 72 2.67 5.39 8.40
N LEU A 73 2.55 6.60 8.95
CA LEU A 73 1.38 7.45 8.74
C LEU A 73 1.28 7.92 7.29
N VAL A 74 2.39 8.39 6.70
CA VAL A 74 2.42 8.80 5.29
C VAL A 74 1.99 7.66 4.39
N VAL A 75 2.61 6.48 4.52
CA VAL A 75 2.26 5.34 3.66
C VAL A 75 0.82 4.89 3.90
N PHE A 76 0.31 4.96 5.14
CA PHE A 76 -1.09 4.67 5.45
C PHE A 76 -2.05 5.61 4.71
N VAL A 77 -1.82 6.92 4.76
CA VAL A 77 -2.67 7.91 4.09
C VAL A 77 -2.69 7.68 2.58
N PHE A 78 -1.52 7.52 1.96
CA PHE A 78 -1.44 7.23 0.53
C PHE A 78 -2.09 5.90 0.16
N TRP A 79 -1.93 4.87 0.99
CA TRP A 79 -2.59 3.59 0.79
C TRP A 79 -4.12 3.70 0.84
N VAL A 80 -4.67 4.47 1.79
CA VAL A 80 -6.12 4.71 1.87
C VAL A 80 -6.60 5.46 0.64
N ILE A 81 -5.88 6.48 0.17
CA ILE A 81 -6.21 7.20 -1.06
C ILE A 81 -6.21 6.22 -2.26
N ARG A 82 -5.21 5.33 -2.33
CA ARG A 82 -5.11 4.29 -3.35
C ARG A 82 -6.31 3.35 -3.35
N ILE A 83 -6.78 2.91 -2.18
CA ILE A 83 -8.00 2.09 -2.04
C ILE A 83 -9.20 2.78 -2.66
N VAL A 84 -9.39 4.07 -2.32
CA VAL A 84 -10.51 4.88 -2.82
C VAL A 84 -10.45 5.02 -4.34
N LEU A 85 -9.28 5.36 -4.88
CA LEU A 85 -9.08 5.52 -6.32
C LEU A 85 -9.30 4.19 -7.06
N ALA A 86 -8.65 3.12 -6.62
CA ALA A 86 -8.71 1.82 -7.27
C ALA A 86 -10.12 1.22 -7.23
N ASN A 87 -10.75 1.14 -6.05
CA ASN A 87 -11.96 0.34 -5.84
C ASN A 87 -13.28 1.11 -6.00
N PHE A 88 -13.26 2.44 -5.89
CA PHE A 88 -14.50 3.23 -5.91
C PHE A 88 -14.55 4.19 -7.10
N ILE A 89 -13.41 4.75 -7.51
CA ILE A 89 -13.36 5.70 -8.63
C ILE A 89 -13.12 4.96 -9.96
N PHE A 90 -12.14 4.06 -10.03
CA PHE A 90 -11.76 3.37 -11.27
C PHE A 90 -12.43 2.01 -11.47
N SER A 91 -12.80 1.29 -10.41
CA SER A 91 -13.52 0.02 -10.50
C SER A 91 -14.83 0.05 -9.69
N ALA A 92 -15.72 0.97 -10.07
CA ALA A 92 -16.96 1.23 -9.33
C ALA A 92 -17.76 -0.07 -9.04
N PRO A 93 -18.28 -0.24 -7.80
CA PRO A 93 -18.95 -1.47 -7.37
C PRO A 93 -20.19 -1.80 -8.20
N THR A 94 -20.84 -0.80 -8.77
CA THR A 94 -21.99 -0.96 -9.69
C THR A 94 -21.60 -1.70 -10.97
N LEU A 95 -20.40 -1.44 -11.51
CA LEU A 95 -19.87 -2.15 -12.67
C LEU A 95 -19.55 -3.61 -12.32
N ALA A 96 -18.96 -3.85 -11.14
CA ALA A 96 -18.64 -5.19 -10.66
C ALA A 96 -19.89 -6.03 -10.34
N LEU A 97 -20.96 -5.40 -9.85
CA LEU A 97 -22.25 -6.06 -9.62
C LEU A 97 -22.90 -6.46 -10.93
N ALA A 98 -22.85 -5.59 -11.95
CA ALA A 98 -23.43 -5.84 -13.26
C ALA A 98 -22.69 -6.93 -14.06
N SER A 99 -21.38 -7.10 -13.85
CA SER A 99 -20.56 -8.11 -14.54
C SER A 99 -20.48 -9.45 -13.80
N GLY A 100 -21.10 -9.59 -12.62
CA GLY A 100 -20.98 -10.78 -11.77
C GLY A 100 -19.62 -10.91 -11.06
N ALA A 101 -18.72 -9.93 -11.21
CA ALA A 101 -17.39 -9.91 -10.61
C ALA A 101 -17.36 -9.33 -9.18
N PHE A 102 -18.52 -9.13 -8.55
CA PHE A 102 -18.65 -8.52 -7.22
C PHE A 102 -17.78 -9.19 -6.16
N TRP A 103 -17.73 -10.52 -6.14
CA TRP A 103 -16.93 -11.25 -5.15
C TRP A 103 -15.42 -11.04 -5.33
N ILE A 104 -14.97 -10.87 -6.57
CA ILE A 104 -13.56 -10.57 -6.87
C ILE A 104 -13.22 -9.15 -6.41
N TRP A 105 -14.07 -8.18 -6.73
CA TRP A 105 -13.94 -6.81 -6.25
C TRP A 105 -13.92 -6.74 -4.71
N LEU A 106 -14.83 -7.44 -4.04
CA LEU A 106 -14.91 -7.48 -2.58
C LEU A 106 -13.64 -8.11 -1.98
N LEU A 107 -13.12 -9.19 -2.57
CA LEU A 107 -11.89 -9.83 -2.12
C LEU A 107 -10.68 -8.89 -2.27
N GLN A 108 -10.57 -8.18 -3.39
CA GLN A 108 -9.52 -7.18 -3.62
C GLN A 108 -9.60 -6.04 -2.60
N LEU A 109 -10.79 -5.51 -2.35
CA LEU A 109 -11.02 -4.48 -1.34
C LEU A 109 -10.59 -4.96 0.05
N LEU A 110 -11.02 -6.16 0.46
CA LEU A 110 -10.67 -6.73 1.76
C LEU A 110 -9.16 -6.95 1.92
N ALA A 111 -8.48 -7.43 0.87
CA ALA A 111 -7.04 -7.57 0.88
C ALA A 111 -6.32 -6.22 1.09
N GLN A 112 -6.77 -5.17 0.38
CA GLN A 112 -6.19 -3.83 0.54
C GLN A 112 -6.49 -3.22 1.92
N ILE A 113 -7.69 -3.45 2.48
CA ILE A 113 -8.04 -3.03 3.85
C ILE A 113 -7.16 -3.75 4.88
N GLN A 114 -6.91 -5.04 4.72
CA GLN A 114 -6.05 -5.80 5.64
C GLN A 114 -4.61 -5.25 5.67
N ILE A 115 -4.10 -4.83 4.51
CA ILE A 115 -2.82 -4.12 4.43
C ILE A 115 -2.92 -2.77 5.16
N ALA A 116 -3.97 -1.98 4.92
CA ALA A 116 -4.18 -0.70 5.59
C ALA A 116 -4.18 -0.83 7.12
N ILE A 117 -4.88 -1.84 7.66
CA ILE A 117 -4.91 -2.16 9.09
C ILE A 117 -3.52 -2.54 9.59
N SER A 118 -2.77 -3.34 8.82
CA SER A 118 -1.40 -3.72 9.18
C SER A 118 -0.49 -2.51 9.34
N VAL A 119 -0.59 -1.53 8.43
CA VAL A 119 0.15 -0.25 8.53
C VAL A 119 -0.34 0.58 9.71
N TRP A 120 -1.64 0.64 9.94
CA TRP A 120 -2.22 1.38 11.06
C TRP A 120 -1.71 0.85 12.40
N VAL A 121 -1.78 -0.47 12.61
CA VAL A 121 -1.24 -1.13 13.82
C VAL A 121 0.25 -0.83 13.96
N LEU A 122 1.00 -0.84 12.86
CA LEU A 122 2.42 -0.50 12.87
C LEU A 122 2.67 0.96 13.28
N SER A 123 1.87 1.91 12.77
CA SER A 123 1.96 3.32 13.16
C SER A 123 1.69 3.51 14.65
N LYS A 124 0.65 2.85 15.18
CA LYS A 124 0.28 2.93 16.60
C LYS A 124 1.31 2.30 17.54
N ALA A 125 2.10 1.34 17.06
CA ALA A 125 3.21 0.79 17.81
C ALA A 125 4.41 1.75 17.93
N TYR A 126 4.47 2.81 17.11
CA TYR A 126 5.55 3.80 17.10
C TYR A 126 5.14 5.21 17.56
N ASP A 127 3.85 5.40 17.85
CA ASP A 127 3.32 6.55 18.62
C ASP A 127 4.02 6.63 19.98
#